data_AF-A0A3C2ART5-F1
#
_entry.id   AF-A0A3C2ART5-F1
#
_cell.length_a   1.000
_cell.length_b   1.000
_cell.length_c   1.000
_cell.angle_alpha   90.00
_cell.angle_beta   90.00
_cell.angle_gamma   90.00
#
_symmetry.space_group_name_H-M   'P 1'
#
loop_
_entity.id
_entity.type
_entity.pdbx_description
1 polymer ?
#
loop_
_entity_poly.entity_id
_entity_poly.type
_entity_poly.pdbx_seq_one_letter_code
_entity_poly.pdbx_strand_id
1 'polypeptide(L)' 'MLEAEILSLFPHVTKVKLDHISSRLNQWKVSIYKRLNTLMELGYIERVGVQTYCRKTVH' A
#
# COMPACT_ATOMS: atom_id res chain seq x y z
N MET A 1 -6.48 -5.64 -11.60
CA MET A 1 -5.01 -5.53 -11.41
C MET A 1 -4.75 -5.33 -9.93
N LEU A 2 -3.85 -6.12 -9.33
CA LEU A 2 -3.67 -6.13 -7.88
C LEU A 2 -3.10 -4.81 -7.32
N GLU A 3 -2.41 -3.97 -8.11
CA GLU A 3 -2.04 -2.61 -7.66
C GLU A 3 -3.27 -1.72 -7.40
N ALA A 4 -4.31 -1.82 -8.23
CA ALA A 4 -5.54 -1.05 -8.05
C ALA A 4 -6.32 -1.52 -6.80
N GLU A 5 -6.30 -2.82 -6.52
CA GLU A 5 -6.86 -3.39 -5.28
C GLU A 5 -6.05 -2.98 -4.04
N ILE A 6 -4.73 -2.91 -4.14
CA ILE A 6 -3.90 -2.37 -3.05
C ILE A 6 -4.24 -0.90 -2.82
N LEU A 7 -4.33 -0.09 -3.88
CA LEU A 7 -4.68 1.34 -3.77
C LEU A 7 -6.07 1.59 -3.21
N SER A 8 -7.05 0.72 -3.47
CA SER A 8 -8.40 0.86 -2.90
C SER A 8 -8.44 0.64 -1.39
N LEU A 9 -7.44 -0.04 -0.82
CA LEU A 9 -7.28 -0.20 0.63
C LEU A 9 -6.76 1.05 1.33
N PHE A 10 -6.35 2.09 0.58
CA PHE A 10 -5.90 3.37 1.14
C PHE A 10 -6.96 4.47 0.91
N PRO A 11 -8.01 4.53 1.76
CA PRO A 11 -8.88 5.70 1.79
C PRO A 11 -8.07 6.93 2.22
N HIS A 12 -8.52 8.11 1.77
CA HIS A 12 -7.82 9.39 1.95
C HIS A 12 -7.21 9.52 3.35
N VAL A 13 -5.90 9.79 3.40
CA VAL A 13 -5.13 10.10 4.63
C VAL A 13 -5.06 8.97 5.67
N THR A 14 -5.38 7.72 5.30
CA THR A 14 -5.34 6.60 6.26
C THR A 14 -4.02 5.83 6.17
N LYS A 15 -3.39 5.61 7.33
CA LYS A 15 -2.21 4.76 7.48
C LYS A 15 -2.62 3.28 7.45
N VAL A 16 -2.07 2.51 6.52
CA VAL A 16 -2.37 1.08 6.35
C VAL A 16 -1.12 0.25 6.63
N LYS A 17 -1.26 -0.77 7.47
CA LYS A 17 -0.18 -1.73 7.77
C LYS A 17 -0.11 -2.82 6.72
N LEU A 18 1.11 -3.30 6.42
CA LEU A 18 1.35 -4.43 5.52
C LEU A 18 0.51 -5.67 5.90
N ASP A 19 0.40 -5.95 7.20
CA ASP A 19 -0.39 -7.08 7.71
C ASP A 19 -1.88 -6.96 7.36
N HIS A 20 -2.41 -5.74 7.38
CA HIS A 20 -3.80 -5.48 7.00
C HIS A 20 -4.02 -5.77 5.51
N ILE A 21 -3.09 -5.32 4.67
CA ILE A 21 -3.13 -5.55 3.21
C ILE A 21 -3.01 -7.05 2.91
N SER A 22 -2.10 -7.74 3.59
CA SER A 22 -1.88 -9.19 3.45
C SER A 22 -3.10 -10.00 3.85
N SER A 23 -3.74 -9.64 4.96
CA SER A 23 -4.98 -10.29 5.40
C SER A 23 -6.14 -10.01 4.45
N ARG A 24 -6.31 -8.76 3.98
CA ARG A 24 -7.40 -8.37 3.08
C ARG A 24 -7.31 -9.00 1.69
N LEU A 25 -6.10 -9.08 1.14
CA LEU A 25 -5.87 -9.61 -0.21
C LEU A 25 -5.56 -11.11 -0.23
N ASN A 26 -5.50 -11.76 0.95
CA ASN A 26 -5.10 -13.15 1.11
C ASN A 26 -3.81 -13.48 0.32
N GLN A 27 -2.83 -12.57 0.40
CA GLN A 27 -1.60 -12.62 -0.38
C GLN A 27 -0.38 -12.62 0.54
N TRP A 28 0.67 -13.33 0.11
CA TRP A 28 1.95 -13.34 0.80
C TRP A 28 2.57 -11.94 0.84
N LYS A 29 3.08 -11.56 2.01
CA LYS A 29 3.70 -10.24 2.25
C LYS A 29 4.79 -9.91 1.23
N VAL A 30 5.53 -10.91 0.74
CA VAL A 30 6.59 -10.74 -0.28
C VAL A 30 6.02 -10.22 -1.61
N SER A 31 4.86 -10.74 -2.05
CA SER A 31 4.18 -10.28 -3.28
C SER A 31 3.69 -8.84 -3.12
N ILE A 32 3.10 -8.54 -1.97
CA ILE A 32 2.59 -7.20 -1.66
C ILE A 32 3.72 -6.20 -1.57
N TYR A 33 4.86 -6.56 -0.96
CA TYR A 33 6.00 -5.68 -0.80
C TYR A 33 6.54 -5.19 -2.15
N LYS A 34 6.65 -6.08 -3.14
CA LYS A 34 7.06 -5.70 -4.50
C LYS A 34 6.12 -4.64 -5.10
N ARG A 35 4.81 -4.82 -4.92
CA ARG A 35 3.80 -3.90 -5.44
C ARG A 35 3.74 -2.57 -4.70
N LEU A 36 3.92 -2.60 -3.38
CA LEU A 36 4.04 -1.38 -2.58
C LEU A 36 5.27 -0.57 -2.98
N ASN A 37 6.40 -1.24 -3.28
CA ASN A 37 7.57 -0.56 -3.84
C ASN A 37 7.25 0.12 -5.17
N THR A 38 6.62 -0.58 -6.11
CA THR A 38 6.19 0.03 -7.38
C THR A 38 5.26 1.22 -7.17
N LEU A 39 4.29 1.12 -6.28
CA LEU A 39 3.37 2.23 -5.97
C LEU A 39 4.07 3.42 -5.28
N MET A 40 5.14 3.17 -4.51
CA MET A 40 5.97 4.22 -3.92
C MET A 40 6.85 4.91 -4.98
N GLU A 41 7.47 4.14 -5.87
CA GLU A 41 8.28 4.66 -6.98
C GLU A 41 7.45 5.53 -7.92
N LEU A 42 6.19 5.13 -8.18
CA LEU A 42 5.23 5.91 -8.96
C LEU A 42 4.65 7.12 -8.20
N GLY A 43 4.96 7.27 -6.91
CA GLY A 43 4.52 8.41 -6.10
C GLY A 43 3.07 8.35 -5.61
N TYR A 44 2.36 7.23 -5.76
CA TYR A 44 0.98 7.08 -5.29
C TYR A 44 0.87 6.91 -3.78
N ILE A 45 1.86 6.26 -3.17
CA ILE A 45 1.91 6.01 -1.73
C ILE A 45 3.29 6.35 -1.19
N GLU A 46 3.38 6.42 0.13
CA GLU A 46 4.65 6.58 0.84
C GLU A 46 4.67 5.73 2.11
N ARG A 47 5.88 5.40 2.56
CA ARG A 47 6.09 4.70 3.81
C ARG A 47 6.20 5.72 4.96
N VAL A 48 5.28 5.62 5.91
CA VAL A 48 5.17 6.54 7.06
C VAL A 48 5.58 5.90 8.40
N GLY A 49 6.00 4.63 8.37
CA GLY A 49 6.46 3.90 9.55
C GLY A 49 6.94 2.49 9.26
N VAL A 50 7.19 1.71 10.31
CA VAL A 50 7.53 0.28 10.18
C VAL A 50 6.35 -0.45 9.55
N GLN A 51 6.57 -0.97 8.33
CA GLN A 51 5.56 -1.68 7.54
C GLN A 51 4.21 -0.95 7.43
N THR A 52 4.24 0.39 7.46
CA THR A 52 3.05 1.24 7.45
C THR A 52 3.16 2.23 6.32
N TYR A 53 2.09 2.34 5.53
CA TYR A 53 2.04 3.07 4.27
C TYR A 53 0.84 4.04 4.28
N CYS A 54 0.93 5.12 3.52
CA CYS A 54 -0.16 6.08 3.35
C CYS A 54 -0.25 6.50 1.88
N ARG A 55 -1.44 6.87 1.42
CA ARG A 55 -1.60 7.46 0.08
C ARG A 55 -1.06 8.88 0.07
N LYS A 56 -0.24 9.21 -0.94
CA LYS A 56 0.13 10.59 -1.23
C LYS A 56 -1.04 11.27 -1.92
N THR A 57 -1.56 12.32 -1.30
CA THR A 57 -2.44 13.26 -1.98
C THR A 57 -1.57 14.21 -2.78
N VAL A 58 -1.64 14.13 -4.10
CA VAL A 58 -1.04 15.15 -4.98
C VAL A 58 -1.71 16.49 -4.63
N HIS A 59 -0.92 17.48 -4.23
CA HIS A 59 -1.35 18.87 -4.15
C HIS A 59 -1.16 19.53 -5.51
#